data_AF-A0A7W1SMJ7-F1
#
_entry.id   AF-A0A7W1SMJ7-F1
#
_cell.length_a   1.000
_cell.length_b   1.000
_cell.length_c   1.000
_cell.angle_alpha   90.00
_cell.angle_beta   90.00
_cell.angle_gamma   90.00
#
_symmetry.space_group_name_H-M   'P 1'
#
loop_
_entity.id
_entity.type
_entity.pdbx_description
1 polymer ?
#
loop_
_entity_poly.entity_id
_entity_poly.type
_entity_poly.pdbx_seq_one_letter_code
_entity_poly.pdbx_strand_id
1 'polypeptide(L)'
;MCYHLRIASPLTLSEVRSMLPAGITADVLPTSDLARLRGMLPGAQTAAHIRVGPCSCDLVRPRHADSREDERHLRQRYAKLELSRTRIIEELERHRTAAAPVEPPGGWRRALAGFVVEHARNAGSTLYQLVFQPGGVEVTDPRAFIRRTVSEVRADPDGWLQEGPPLLVVR
;
A
#
# COMPACT_ATOMS: atom_id res chain seq x y z
N MET A 1 -11.07 -7.26 -3.61
CA MET A 1 -11.14 -5.89 -3.10
C MET A 1 -10.14 -5.98 -1.99
N CYS A 2 -8.94 -5.57 -2.30
CA CYS A 2 -7.83 -5.85 -1.41
C CYS A 2 -7.41 -4.53 -0.81
N TYR A 3 -6.47 -4.62 0.12
CA TYR A 3 -5.67 -3.45 0.43
C TYR A 3 -4.92 -3.02 -0.84
N HIS A 4 -4.90 -1.72 -1.06
CA HIS A 4 -4.11 -1.04 -2.07
C HIS A 4 -3.25 0.00 -1.37
N LEU A 5 -1.94 -0.19 -1.43
CA LEU A 5 -0.96 0.79 -0.97
C LEU A 5 -0.53 1.65 -2.15
N ARG A 6 -0.72 2.95 -2.04
CA ARG A 6 -0.22 3.95 -2.99
C ARG A 6 1.01 4.62 -2.42
N ILE A 7 1.93 4.99 -3.30
CA ILE A 7 3.09 5.82 -3.02
C ILE A 7 3.06 7.04 -3.95
N ALA A 8 3.38 8.22 -3.43
CA ALA A 8 3.79 9.39 -4.21
C ALA A 8 5.20 9.79 -3.78
N SER A 9 6.13 9.79 -4.73
CA SER A 9 7.57 9.90 -4.48
C SER A 9 8.20 10.97 -5.38
N PRO A 10 9.23 11.69 -4.89
CA PRO A 10 10.04 12.57 -5.71
C PRO A 10 10.96 11.82 -6.69
N LEU A 11 11.04 10.48 -6.61
CA LEU A 11 11.76 9.66 -7.57
C LEU A 11 10.89 9.30 -8.78
N THR A 12 11.52 8.86 -9.86
CA THR A 12 10.87 8.20 -10.99
C THR A 12 10.37 6.80 -10.61
N LEU A 13 9.46 6.22 -11.40
CA LEU A 13 8.98 4.86 -11.17
C LEU A 13 10.11 3.82 -11.20
N SER A 14 11.09 3.99 -12.09
CA SER A 14 12.22 3.06 -12.23
C SER A 14 13.11 3.08 -10.99
N GLU A 15 13.36 4.25 -10.42
CA GLU A 15 14.11 4.41 -9.17
C GLU A 15 13.34 3.86 -7.96
N VAL A 16 12.01 4.08 -7.90
CA VAL A 16 11.19 3.43 -6.86
C VAL A 16 11.32 1.90 -6.96
N ARG A 17 11.21 1.33 -8.17
CA ARG A 17 11.33 -0.11 -8.40
C ARG A 17 12.70 -0.67 -8.03
N SER A 18 13.79 0.06 -8.27
CA SER A 18 15.14 -0.40 -7.93
C SER A 18 15.39 -0.46 -6.41
N MET A 19 14.63 0.32 -5.64
CA MET A 19 14.70 0.32 -4.18
C MET A 19 13.78 -0.71 -3.52
N LEU A 20 12.82 -1.29 -4.25
CA LEU A 20 11.84 -2.20 -3.68
C LEU A 20 12.49 -3.53 -3.25
N PRO A 21 12.12 -4.07 -2.08
CA PRO A 21 12.46 -5.43 -1.70
C PRO A 21 11.99 -6.45 -2.74
N ALA A 22 12.74 -7.53 -2.90
CA ALA A 22 12.36 -8.62 -3.79
C ALA A 22 10.94 -9.13 -3.47
N GLY A 23 10.12 -9.31 -4.51
CA GLY A 23 8.72 -9.74 -4.39
C GLY A 23 7.70 -8.60 -4.19
N ILE A 24 8.16 -7.37 -3.89
CA ILE A 24 7.32 -6.17 -3.91
C ILE A 24 7.45 -5.51 -5.29
N THR A 25 6.31 -5.13 -5.86
CA THR A 25 6.24 -4.48 -7.18
C THR A 25 5.58 -3.11 -7.07
N ALA A 26 5.94 -2.22 -8.00
CA ALA A 26 5.31 -0.91 -8.17
C ALA A 26 4.71 -0.79 -9.57
N ASP A 27 3.44 -0.40 -9.65
CA ASP A 27 2.74 -0.14 -10.91
C ASP A 27 2.25 1.28 -10.96
N VAL A 28 2.45 1.94 -12.10
CA VAL A 28 2.13 3.36 -12.26
C VAL A 28 0.65 3.63 -12.02
N LEU A 29 0.37 4.71 -11.29
CA LEU A 29 -0.97 5.25 -11.15
C LEU A 29 -1.32 6.17 -12.33
N PRO A 30 -2.62 6.32 -12.65
CA PRO A 30 -3.08 7.35 -13.58
C PRO A 30 -2.51 8.74 -13.25
N THR A 31 -2.28 9.54 -14.29
CA THR A 31 -1.76 10.92 -14.16
C THR A 31 -2.67 11.81 -13.33
N SER A 32 -3.98 11.55 -13.33
CA SER A 32 -4.96 12.22 -12.46
C SER A 32 -4.70 11.99 -10.98
N ASP A 33 -4.28 10.78 -10.59
CA ASP A 33 -3.93 10.46 -9.20
C ASP A 33 -2.63 11.13 -8.79
N LEU A 34 -1.62 11.15 -9.68
CA LEU A 34 -0.39 11.91 -9.43
C LEU A 34 -0.68 13.40 -9.24
N ALA A 35 -1.51 14.00 -10.08
CA ALA A 35 -1.89 15.41 -9.96
C ALA A 35 -2.57 15.72 -8.61
N ARG A 36 -3.43 14.82 -8.12
CA ARG A 36 -4.06 14.94 -6.79
C ARG A 36 -3.03 14.81 -5.68
N LEU A 37 -2.16 13.81 -5.73
CA LEU A 37 -1.13 13.58 -4.71
C LEU A 37 -0.10 14.72 -4.66
N ARG A 38 0.17 15.39 -5.80
CA ARG A 38 0.98 16.61 -5.85
C ARG A 38 0.39 17.79 -5.07
N GLY A 39 -0.93 17.82 -4.86
CA GLY A 39 -1.56 18.79 -3.96
C GLY A 39 -1.07 18.66 -2.52
N MET A 40 -0.62 17.47 -2.10
CA MET A 40 -0.08 17.19 -0.76
C MET A 40 1.45 17.13 -0.73
N LEU A 41 2.07 16.58 -1.78
CA LEU A 41 3.53 16.52 -1.96
C LEU A 41 3.91 17.14 -3.31
N PRO A 42 4.11 18.47 -3.38
CA PRO A 42 4.38 19.17 -4.64
C PRO A 42 5.60 18.63 -5.41
N GLY A 43 6.60 18.10 -4.69
CA GLY A 43 7.80 17.52 -5.28
C GLY A 43 7.63 16.11 -5.86
N ALA A 44 6.44 15.51 -5.81
CA ALA A 44 6.23 14.16 -6.33
C ALA A 44 6.44 14.09 -7.85
N GLN A 45 7.35 13.23 -8.29
CA GLN A 45 7.58 12.94 -9.71
C GLN A 45 6.76 11.75 -10.19
N THR A 46 6.52 10.77 -9.32
CA THR A 46 5.77 9.55 -9.64
C THR A 46 4.72 9.23 -8.59
N ALA A 47 3.68 8.51 -9.04
CA ALA A 47 2.70 7.87 -8.18
C ALA A 47 2.52 6.42 -8.62
N ALA A 48 2.47 5.48 -7.68
CA ALA A 48 2.38 4.06 -7.97
C ALA A 48 1.58 3.27 -6.93
N HIS A 49 1.04 2.12 -7.33
CA HIS A 49 0.56 1.07 -6.46
C HIS A 49 1.71 0.16 -6.06
N ILE A 50 1.90 -0.04 -4.75
CA ILE A 50 2.85 -0.99 -4.18
C ILE A 50 2.13 -2.27 -3.79
N ARG A 51 2.56 -3.42 -4.31
CA ARG A 51 1.85 -4.70 -4.11
C ARG A 51 2.80 -5.90 -4.02
N VAL A 52 2.31 -6.95 -3.38
CA VAL A 52 2.88 -8.30 -3.36
C VAL A 52 1.95 -9.18 -4.17
N GLY A 53 2.41 -9.64 -5.34
CA GLY A 53 1.53 -10.28 -6.32
C GLY A 53 0.41 -9.32 -6.79
N PRO A 54 -0.88 -9.68 -6.70
CA PRO A 54 -1.97 -8.88 -7.26
C PRO A 54 -2.43 -7.73 -6.34
N CYS A 55 -2.04 -7.73 -5.06
CA CYS A 55 -2.58 -6.79 -4.08
C CYS A 55 -1.62 -6.45 -2.94
N SER A 56 -2.00 -5.52 -2.07
CA SER A 56 -1.19 -5.07 -0.94
C SER A 56 -1.58 -5.75 0.38
N CYS A 57 -2.42 -6.79 0.37
CA CYS A 57 -2.88 -7.44 1.62
C CYS A 57 -1.71 -7.93 2.47
N ASP A 58 -0.74 -8.60 1.85
CA ASP A 58 0.44 -9.14 2.54
C ASP A 58 1.33 -8.05 3.14
N LEU A 59 1.24 -6.81 2.62
CA LEU A 59 1.97 -5.64 3.13
C LEU A 59 1.36 -5.04 4.40
N VAL A 60 0.15 -5.45 4.77
CA VAL A 60 -0.64 -4.85 5.85
C VAL A 60 -0.96 -5.89 6.92
N ARG A 61 -1.24 -7.13 6.50
CA ARG A 61 -1.69 -8.19 7.37
C ARG A 61 -0.93 -9.48 7.03
N PRO A 62 -0.36 -10.18 8.02
CA PRO A 62 0.13 -11.52 7.81
C PRO A 62 -1.03 -12.44 7.43
N ARG A 63 -0.77 -13.38 6.51
CA ARG A 63 -1.76 -14.41 6.18
C ARG A 63 -2.01 -15.31 7.37
N HIS A 64 -3.25 -15.73 7.53
CA HIS A 64 -3.61 -16.75 8.52
C HIS A 64 -3.18 -18.13 8.03
N ALA A 65 -2.83 -19.00 8.97
CA ALA A 65 -2.55 -20.40 8.64
C ALA A 65 -3.79 -21.08 8.02
N ASP A 66 -4.99 -20.72 8.48
CA ASP A 66 -6.24 -21.08 7.83
C ASP A 66 -6.70 -19.97 6.88
N SER A 67 -6.55 -20.23 5.57
CA SER A 67 -7.00 -19.33 4.49
C SER A 67 -8.48 -18.91 4.58
N ARG A 68 -9.33 -19.69 5.25
CA ARG A 68 -10.75 -19.32 5.46
C ARG A 68 -10.89 -18.10 6.35
N GLU A 69 -9.94 -17.85 7.24
CA GLU A 69 -9.95 -16.67 8.12
C GLU A 69 -9.67 -15.39 7.34
N ASP A 70 -8.73 -15.45 6.39
CA ASP A 70 -8.45 -14.34 5.47
C ASP A 70 -9.64 -14.05 4.57
N GLU A 71 -10.26 -15.09 4.00
CA GLU A 71 -11.48 -14.91 3.22
C GLU A 71 -12.64 -14.35 4.04
N ARG A 72 -12.83 -14.84 5.27
CA ARG A 72 -13.87 -14.34 6.18
C ARG A 72 -13.67 -12.86 6.48
N HIS A 73 -12.43 -12.44 6.76
CA HIS A 73 -12.10 -11.03 6.94
C HIS A 73 -12.46 -10.19 5.71
N LEU A 74 -12.04 -10.63 4.52
CA LEU A 74 -12.35 -9.91 3.27
C LEU A 74 -13.86 -9.84 3.01
N ARG A 75 -14.59 -10.95 3.19
CA ARG A 75 -16.05 -10.99 3.05
C ARG A 75 -16.76 -10.03 4.00
N GLN A 76 -16.35 -9.99 5.27
CA GLN A 76 -16.91 -9.05 6.25
C GLN A 76 -16.66 -7.60 5.84
N ARG A 77 -15.45 -7.29 5.34
CA ARG A 77 -15.12 -5.96 4.83
C ARG A 77 -15.96 -5.59 3.60
N TYR A 78 -16.18 -6.53 2.67
CA TYR A 78 -17.01 -6.26 1.49
C TYR A 78 -18.48 -6.05 1.81
N ALA A 79 -19.02 -6.81 2.77
CA ALA A 79 -20.40 -6.65 3.22
C ALA A 79 -20.64 -5.24 3.79
N LYS A 80 -19.68 -4.68 4.53
CA LYS A 80 -19.74 -3.29 5.03
C LYS A 80 -19.68 -2.23 3.94
N LEU A 81 -19.23 -2.59 2.74
CA LEU A 81 -19.19 -1.73 1.56
C LEU A 81 -20.38 -1.96 0.63
N GLU A 82 -21.39 -2.71 1.08
CA GLU A 82 -22.66 -2.96 0.38
C GLU A 82 -22.49 -3.49 -1.06
N LEU A 83 -21.41 -4.24 -1.31
CA LEU A 83 -21.16 -4.80 -2.62
C LEU A 83 -22.15 -5.89 -2.99
N SER A 84 -22.43 -6.00 -4.29
CA SER A 84 -23.11 -7.16 -4.84
C SER A 84 -22.30 -8.43 -4.62
N ARG A 85 -23.02 -9.55 -4.42
CA ARG A 85 -22.40 -10.87 -4.25
C ARG A 85 -21.49 -11.25 -5.42
N THR A 86 -21.89 -10.93 -6.66
CA THR A 86 -21.08 -11.20 -7.86
C THR A 86 -19.73 -10.49 -7.76
N ARG A 87 -19.75 -9.19 -7.39
CA ARG A 87 -18.51 -8.43 -7.24
C ARG A 87 -17.63 -9.00 -6.14
N ILE A 88 -18.21 -9.43 -5.01
CA ILE A 88 -17.47 -10.09 -3.93
C ILE A 88 -16.72 -11.34 -4.43
N ILE A 89 -17.36 -12.16 -5.26
CA ILE A 89 -16.76 -13.40 -5.78
C ILE A 89 -15.56 -13.08 -6.68
N GLU A 90 -15.74 -12.20 -7.68
CA GLU A 90 -14.65 -11.76 -8.57
C GLU A 90 -13.44 -11.24 -7.78
N GLU A 91 -13.73 -10.47 -6.74
CA GLU A 91 -12.74 -9.84 -5.87
C GLU A 91 -11.99 -10.85 -4.98
N LEU A 92 -12.64 -11.93 -4.53
CA LEU A 92 -12.00 -13.02 -3.80
C LEU A 92 -11.18 -13.92 -4.71
N GLU A 93 -11.65 -14.19 -5.93
CA GLU A 93 -10.92 -15.01 -6.89
C GLU A 93 -9.57 -14.38 -7.23
N ARG A 94 -9.53 -13.07 -7.49
CA ARG A 94 -8.25 -12.36 -7.71
C ARG A 94 -7.28 -12.47 -6.53
N HIS A 95 -7.79 -12.56 -5.31
CA HIS A 95 -6.96 -12.75 -4.11
C HIS A 95 -6.43 -14.18 -4.00
N ARG A 96 -7.24 -15.19 -4.35
CA ARG A 96 -6.88 -16.62 -4.28
C ARG A 96 -5.85 -17.04 -5.32
N THR A 97 -5.97 -16.59 -6.56
CA THR A 97 -5.20 -17.14 -7.70
C THR A 97 -3.72 -16.74 -7.68
N ALA A 98 -3.29 -15.91 -6.75
CA ALA A 98 -1.90 -15.50 -6.67
C ALA A 98 -1.08 -16.41 -5.77
N ALA A 99 -0.11 -17.10 -6.38
CA ALA A 99 1.01 -17.66 -5.64
C ALA A 99 1.68 -16.51 -4.87
N ALA A 100 1.66 -16.59 -3.54
CA ALA A 100 2.38 -15.62 -2.72
C ALA A 100 3.88 -15.82 -2.99
N PRO A 101 4.64 -14.78 -3.37
CA PRO A 101 6.09 -14.88 -3.40
C PRO A 101 6.61 -15.27 -2.01
N VAL A 102 7.79 -15.88 -1.97
CA VAL A 102 8.44 -16.28 -0.72
C VAL A 102 8.59 -15.06 0.17
N GLU A 103 8.02 -15.13 1.37
CA GLU A 103 8.06 -14.04 2.33
C GLU A 103 9.50 -13.80 2.82
N PRO A 104 9.99 -12.54 2.85
CA PRO A 104 11.33 -12.24 3.34
C PRO A 104 11.47 -12.51 4.85
N PRO A 105 12.70 -12.68 5.35
CA PRO A 105 12.95 -12.79 6.79
C PRO A 105 12.35 -11.60 7.56
N GLY A 106 11.55 -11.90 8.59
CA GLY A 106 10.86 -10.88 9.39
C GLY A 106 9.54 -10.36 8.78
N GLY A 107 9.16 -10.84 7.59
CA GLY A 107 7.85 -10.61 7.01
C GLY A 107 7.74 -9.38 6.11
N TRP A 108 6.68 -9.36 5.29
CA TRP A 108 6.44 -8.32 4.30
C TRP A 108 6.33 -6.92 4.88
N ARG A 109 5.68 -6.76 6.03
CA ARG A 109 5.51 -5.46 6.70
C ARG A 109 6.86 -4.85 7.11
N ARG A 110 7.76 -5.66 7.66
CA ARG A 110 9.10 -5.21 8.05
C ARG A 110 9.96 -4.88 6.84
N ALA A 111 9.87 -5.67 5.77
CA ALA A 111 10.54 -5.36 4.50
C ALA A 111 10.04 -4.01 3.93
N LEU A 112 8.73 -3.76 3.97
CA LEU A 112 8.15 -2.48 3.56
C LEU A 112 8.61 -1.33 4.45
N ALA A 113 8.61 -1.49 5.78
CA ALA A 113 9.10 -0.47 6.71
C ALA A 113 10.58 -0.15 6.46
N GLY A 114 11.41 -1.16 6.22
CA GLY A 114 12.82 -0.98 5.83
C GLY A 114 12.97 -0.19 4.53
N PHE A 115 12.17 -0.52 3.51
CA PHE A 115 12.10 0.26 2.28
C PHE A 115 11.69 1.72 2.53
N VAL A 116 10.63 1.97 3.30
CA VAL A 116 10.13 3.33 3.60
C VAL A 116 11.20 4.18 4.27
N VAL A 117 11.90 3.58 5.23
CA VAL A 117 13.02 4.20 5.95
C VAL A 117 14.16 4.57 5.02
N GLU A 118 14.60 3.65 4.17
CA GLU A 118 15.70 3.90 3.23
C GLU A 118 15.27 4.84 2.09
N HIS A 119 14.04 4.72 1.60
CA HIS A 119 13.48 5.64 0.63
C HIS A 119 13.44 7.07 1.17
N ALA A 120 12.94 7.28 2.39
CA ALA A 120 12.88 8.62 2.98
C ALA A 120 14.26 9.24 3.21
N ARG A 121 15.28 8.41 3.50
CA ARG A 121 16.67 8.85 3.65
C ARG A 121 17.31 9.31 2.34
N ASN A 122 17.06 8.59 1.25
CA ASN A 122 17.71 8.81 -0.05
C ASN A 122 16.93 9.79 -0.94
N ALA A 123 15.60 9.76 -0.90
CA ALA A 123 14.73 10.54 -1.78
C ALA A 123 14.10 11.77 -1.11
N GLY A 124 14.06 11.81 0.23
CA GLY A 124 13.35 12.83 0.98
C GLY A 124 11.91 12.43 1.29
N SER A 125 11.02 13.43 1.45
CA SER A 125 9.66 13.18 1.94
C SER A 125 8.82 12.40 0.92
N THR A 126 8.06 11.41 1.39
CA THR A 126 7.25 10.52 0.54
C THR A 126 5.86 10.35 1.15
N LEU A 127 4.83 10.36 0.30
CA LEU A 127 3.47 10.07 0.71
C LEU A 127 3.14 8.60 0.50
N TYR A 128 2.50 7.99 1.49
CA TYR A 128 1.93 6.65 1.43
C TYR A 128 0.44 6.73 1.75
N GLN A 129 -0.39 5.98 1.04
CA GLN A 129 -1.82 5.91 1.35
C GLN A 129 -2.29 4.48 1.26
N LEU A 130 -2.82 3.97 2.36
CA LEU A 130 -3.43 2.65 2.41
C LEU A 130 -4.95 2.76 2.38
N VAL A 131 -5.56 2.08 1.42
CA VAL A 131 -7.02 2.09 1.23
C VAL A 131 -7.52 0.69 0.94
N PHE A 132 -8.75 0.41 1.38
CA PHE A 132 -9.48 -0.82 1.07
C PHE A 132 -10.70 -0.48 0.22
N GLN A 133 -10.67 -0.81 -1.07
CA GLN A 133 -11.66 -0.30 -2.02
C GLN A 133 -11.79 -1.17 -3.28
N PRO A 134 -12.90 -1.06 -4.05
CA PRO A 134 -13.05 -1.74 -5.33
C PRO A 134 -12.22 -1.02 -6.38
N GLY A 135 -11.36 -1.74 -7.09
CA GLY A 135 -10.72 -1.20 -8.29
C GLY A 135 -9.83 0.04 -8.07
N GLY A 136 -9.36 0.30 -6.84
CA GLY A 136 -8.28 1.24 -6.62
C GLY A 136 -8.61 2.73 -6.80
N VAL A 137 -9.88 3.18 -6.72
CA VAL A 137 -10.21 4.62 -6.77
C VAL A 137 -11.23 5.03 -5.70
N GLU A 138 -10.72 5.70 -4.68
CA GLU A 138 -11.06 7.04 -4.20
C GLU A 138 -9.84 7.54 -3.40
N VAL A 139 -9.60 8.85 -3.43
CA VAL A 139 -8.56 9.52 -2.65
C VAL A 139 -9.29 10.33 -1.61
N THR A 140 -9.07 10.02 -0.33
CA THR A 140 -9.53 10.82 0.81
C THR A 140 -9.12 12.28 0.65
N ASP A 141 -9.91 13.21 1.19
CA ASP A 141 -9.74 14.67 1.07
C ASP A 141 -8.25 15.10 1.11
N PRO A 142 -7.74 15.76 0.05
CA PRO A 142 -6.32 16.13 -0.11
C PRO A 142 -5.80 17.12 0.93
N ARG A 143 -6.62 17.60 1.87
CA ARG A 143 -6.24 18.65 2.82
C ARG A 143 -5.63 18.15 4.12
N ALA A 144 -5.70 16.85 4.42
CA ALA A 144 -5.17 16.30 5.66
C ALA A 144 -4.31 15.05 5.40
N PHE A 145 -3.04 15.12 5.79
CA PHE A 145 -2.16 13.97 5.90
C PHE A 145 -1.61 13.88 7.31
N ILE A 146 -1.34 12.65 7.74
CA ILE A 146 -0.65 12.38 9.01
C ILE A 146 0.84 12.40 8.73
N ARG A 147 1.61 13.16 9.51
CA ARG A 147 3.06 13.19 9.39
C ARG A 147 3.69 12.11 10.27
N ARG A 148 4.67 11.39 9.72
CA ARG A 148 5.53 10.43 10.44
C ARG A 148 6.98 10.67 10.10
N THR A 149 7.86 10.45 11.06
CA THR A 149 9.30 10.50 10.89
C THR A 149 9.85 9.11 10.59
N VAL A 150 11.04 9.04 9.99
CA VAL A 150 11.78 7.78 9.81
C VAL A 150 12.01 7.07 11.13
N SER A 151 12.25 7.82 12.21
CA SER A 151 12.44 7.26 13.55
C SER A 151 11.18 6.57 14.09
N GLU A 152 10.00 7.15 13.87
CA GLU A 152 8.72 6.52 14.25
C GLU A 152 8.48 5.23 13.46
N VAL A 153 8.73 5.24 12.14
CA VAL A 153 8.59 4.03 11.30
C VAL A 153 9.53 2.92 11.76
N ARG A 154 10.75 3.25 12.20
CA ARG A 154 11.71 2.28 12.76
C ARG A 154 11.29 1.73 14.11
N ALA A 155 10.73 2.58 14.96
CA ALA A 155 10.31 2.20 16.30
C ALA A 155 9.10 1.26 16.28
N ASP A 156 8.22 1.41 15.28
CA ASP A 156 7.03 0.58 15.09
C ASP A 156 6.86 0.16 13.61
N PRO A 157 7.65 -0.81 13.13
CA PRO A 157 7.60 -1.24 11.73
C PRO A 157 6.29 -1.94 11.34
N ASP A 158 5.49 -2.35 12.33
CA ASP A 158 4.24 -3.08 12.13
C ASP A 158 2.99 -2.18 12.27
N GLY A 159 3.09 -1.02 12.92
CA GLY A 159 1.96 -0.10 13.18
C GLY A 159 2.06 1.30 12.57
N TRP A 160 3.15 1.63 11.88
CA TRP A 160 3.31 2.95 11.24
C TRP A 160 2.29 3.24 10.12
N LEU A 161 1.81 2.19 9.43
CA LEU A 161 0.89 2.30 8.31
C LEU A 161 -0.55 2.02 8.77
N GLN A 162 -1.44 2.97 8.51
CA GLN A 162 -2.86 2.88 8.86
C GLN A 162 -3.73 3.10 7.62
N GLU A 163 -4.89 2.43 7.60
CA GLU A 163 -5.89 2.63 6.56
C GLU A 163 -6.53 4.02 6.70
N GLY A 164 -6.74 4.72 5.59
CA GLY A 164 -7.52 5.97 5.54
C GLY A 164 -6.70 7.17 5.08
N PRO A 165 -6.38 8.14 5.97
CA PRO A 165 -5.66 9.35 5.56
C PRO A 165 -4.27 9.05 4.99
N PRO A 166 -3.80 9.83 3.99
CA PRO A 166 -2.42 9.75 3.54
C PRO A 166 -1.42 10.01 4.69
N LEU A 167 -0.29 9.31 4.64
CA LEU A 167 0.83 9.40 5.58
C LEU A 167 2.03 10.01 4.86
N LEU A 168 2.47 11.18 5.30
CA LEU A 168 3.71 11.80 4.83
C LEU A 168 4.86 11.34 5.73
N VAL A 169 5.72 10.49 5.18
CA VAL A 169 6.95 10.08 5.86
C VAL A 169 8.05 11.09 5.53
N VAL A 170 8.63 11.67 6.57
CA VAL A 170 9.73 12.63 6.50
C VAL A 170 10.96 12.05 7.18
N ARG A 171 12.13 12.58 6.84
CA ARG A 171 13.39 12.23 7.50
C ARG A 171 13.38 12.57 8.98
#